data_AF-A0A3N2MBG9-F1
#
_entry.id   AF-A0A3N2MBG9-F1
#
_cell.length_a   1.000
_cell.length_b   1.000
_cell.length_c   1.000
_cell.angle_alpha   90.00
_cell.angle_beta   90.00
_cell.angle_gamma   90.00
#
_symmetry.space_group_name_H-M   'P 1'
#
loop_
_entity.id
_entity.type
_entity.pdbx_description
1 polymer ?
#
loop_
_entity_poly.entity_id
_entity_poly.type
_entity_poly.pdbx_seq_one_letter_code
_entity_poly.pdbx_strand_id
1 'polypeptide(L)'
;MLAGSLSCSLSSCFTGIESTKKVSLSREDKKLIAPSPEEEFFKGVSPLPLAEWQPGKRFIAADNKTILIFSQHGLPAEPDSARIGGKTLSFVRTEPKLEPDGSYSATIVFSDGSNSYRYNSGKNVDTAPHEIYSNQIPMLIDLDMVDDARELLKDKDLWLKTPLWYDNNGNRVMGKKFVEVSITDVQSGDLAFPLRVKFSDANGKSAWLFMNYGVSGSETRTFSNLFSLSDIRKRYPQITDETWDVICNGNVKIGMTKEECKLSLGNPNDVNRGHDYSQILDLWQYPNGTVLWFEDGLLTRFRK
;
A
#
# COMPACT_ATOMS: atom_id res chain seq x y z
N MET A 1 -90.32 -12.78 -15.20
CA MET A 1 -89.42 -11.71 -15.70
C MET A 1 -88.16 -11.73 -14.86
N LEU A 2 -87.04 -12.00 -15.54
CA LEU A 2 -85.61 -11.80 -15.22
C LEU A 2 -85.16 -11.53 -13.77
N ALA A 3 -84.38 -12.48 -13.24
CA ALA A 3 -83.27 -12.20 -12.33
C ALA A 3 -82.16 -13.25 -12.58
N GLY A 4 -81.23 -12.93 -13.47
CA GLY A 4 -80.01 -13.69 -13.71
C GLY A 4 -78.82 -12.92 -13.16
N SER A 5 -78.24 -13.43 -12.07
CA SER A 5 -77.07 -12.86 -11.40
C SER A 5 -75.79 -13.15 -12.20
N LEU A 6 -75.18 -12.12 -12.77
CA LEU A 6 -73.82 -12.19 -13.33
C LEU A 6 -72.81 -11.77 -12.23
N SER A 7 -71.96 -12.70 -11.81
CA SER A 7 -70.85 -12.43 -10.90
C SER A 7 -69.63 -11.96 -11.69
N CYS A 8 -69.13 -10.76 -11.38
CA CYS A 8 -67.89 -10.21 -11.95
C CYS A 8 -66.67 -10.84 -11.28
N SER A 9 -65.81 -11.48 -12.08
CA SER A 9 -64.51 -11.99 -11.67
C SER A 9 -63.52 -10.84 -11.45
N LEU A 10 -63.01 -10.69 -10.24
CA LEU A 10 -61.91 -9.78 -9.91
C LEU A 10 -60.59 -10.37 -10.41
N SER A 11 -59.94 -9.69 -11.35
CA SER A 11 -58.58 -10.02 -11.79
C SER A 11 -57.56 -9.52 -10.77
N SER A 12 -56.89 -10.44 -10.08
CA SER A 12 -55.74 -10.11 -9.22
C SER A 12 -54.50 -9.84 -10.09
N CYS A 13 -53.95 -8.62 -10.00
CA CYS A 13 -52.65 -8.29 -10.56
C CYS A 13 -51.55 -9.05 -9.81
N PHE A 14 -51.06 -10.14 -10.41
CA PHE A 14 -49.86 -10.84 -9.95
C PHE A 14 -48.64 -10.05 -10.41
N THR A 15 -48.04 -9.26 -9.52
CA THR A 15 -46.73 -8.66 -9.74
C THR A 15 -45.68 -9.72 -9.45
N GLY A 16 -45.15 -10.33 -10.50
CA GLY A 16 -44.04 -11.27 -10.40
C GLY A 16 -42.81 -10.55 -9.85
N ILE A 17 -42.43 -10.87 -8.62
CA ILE A 17 -41.11 -10.56 -8.07
C ILE A 17 -40.14 -11.52 -8.76
N GLU A 18 -39.53 -11.07 -9.85
CA GLU A 18 -38.50 -11.82 -10.55
C GLU A 18 -37.30 -11.93 -9.60
N SER A 19 -37.10 -13.12 -9.01
CA SER A 19 -35.96 -13.34 -8.12
C SER A 19 -34.68 -13.09 -8.92
N THR A 20 -33.88 -12.11 -8.49
CA THR A 20 -32.58 -11.83 -9.10
C THR A 20 -31.77 -13.12 -9.12
N LYS A 21 -31.54 -13.68 -10.31
CA LYS A 21 -30.73 -14.90 -10.47
C LYS A 21 -29.38 -14.65 -9.79
N LYS A 22 -29.01 -15.55 -8.87
CA LYS A 22 -27.74 -15.52 -8.16
C LYS A 22 -26.61 -15.39 -9.18
N VAL A 23 -25.96 -14.22 -9.22
CA VAL A 23 -24.84 -13.96 -10.13
C VAL A 23 -23.70 -14.87 -9.71
N SER A 24 -23.46 -15.94 -10.47
CA SER A 24 -22.28 -16.78 -10.28
C SER A 24 -21.12 -16.18 -11.04
N LEU A 25 -20.10 -15.72 -10.32
CA LEU A 25 -18.86 -15.21 -10.91
C LEU A 25 -18.25 -16.24 -11.86
N SER A 26 -17.87 -15.80 -13.06
CA SER A 26 -17.19 -16.65 -14.04
C SER A 26 -15.79 -17.05 -13.54
N ARG A 27 -15.14 -18.01 -14.21
CA ARG A 27 -13.78 -18.44 -13.85
C ARG A 27 -12.77 -17.30 -14.07
N GLU A 28 -13.03 -16.48 -15.07
CA GLU A 28 -12.27 -15.29 -15.43
C GLU A 28 -12.45 -14.20 -14.37
N ASP A 29 -13.68 -13.96 -13.90
CA ASP A 29 -13.94 -13.02 -12.79
C ASP A 29 -13.27 -13.47 -11.49
N LYS A 30 -13.29 -14.78 -11.22
CA LYS A 30 -12.60 -15.35 -10.04
C LYS A 30 -11.08 -15.21 -10.13
N LYS A 31 -10.49 -15.25 -11.34
CA LYS A 31 -9.07 -14.97 -11.54
C LYS A 31 -8.73 -13.50 -11.33
N LEU A 32 -9.62 -12.58 -11.68
CA LEU A 32 -9.44 -11.14 -11.46
C LEU A 32 -9.53 -10.75 -9.98
N ILE A 33 -10.21 -11.56 -9.16
CA ILE A 33 -10.37 -11.35 -7.71
C ILE A 33 -9.32 -12.14 -6.90
N ALA A 34 -8.64 -13.10 -7.53
CA ALA A 34 -7.61 -13.88 -6.86
C ALA A 34 -6.39 -13.01 -6.53
N PRO A 35 -5.79 -13.17 -5.32
CA PRO A 35 -4.58 -12.46 -4.98
C PRO A 35 -3.46 -12.80 -5.97
N SER A 36 -2.66 -11.80 -6.32
CA SER A 36 -1.47 -12.01 -7.15
C SER A 36 -0.40 -12.81 -6.40
N PRO A 37 0.55 -13.47 -7.09
CA PRO A 37 1.64 -14.19 -6.43
C PRO A 37 2.44 -13.30 -5.47
N GLU A 38 2.65 -12.03 -5.83
CA GLU A 38 3.29 -11.06 -4.94
C GLU A 38 2.47 -10.79 -3.66
N GLU A 39 1.15 -10.74 -3.74
CA GLU A 39 0.28 -10.56 -2.57
C GLU A 39 0.27 -11.83 -1.69
N GLU A 40 0.18 -13.01 -2.29
CA GLU A 40 0.28 -14.28 -1.54
C GLU A 40 1.63 -14.42 -0.84
N PHE A 41 2.72 -14.02 -1.49
CA PHE A 41 4.06 -14.07 -0.94
C PHE A 41 4.20 -13.23 0.34
N PHE A 42 3.64 -12.01 0.36
CA PHE A 42 3.79 -11.09 1.49
C PHE A 42 2.73 -11.27 2.58
N LYS A 43 1.69 -12.10 2.35
CA LYS A 43 0.58 -12.32 3.27
C LYS A 43 1.01 -12.77 4.69
N GLY A 44 2.16 -13.42 4.82
CA GLY A 44 2.69 -13.88 6.10
C GLY A 44 3.04 -12.75 7.07
N VAL A 45 3.33 -11.54 6.57
CA VAL A 45 3.61 -10.36 7.40
C VAL A 45 2.29 -9.74 7.84
N SER A 46 1.76 -10.21 8.97
CA SER A 46 0.43 -9.87 9.45
C SER A 46 0.45 -9.37 10.89
N PRO A 47 -0.42 -8.42 11.26
CA PRO A 47 -0.47 -7.90 12.62
C PRO A 47 -1.16 -8.89 13.56
N LEU A 48 -0.79 -8.85 14.84
CA LEU A 48 -1.43 -9.64 15.88
C LEU A 48 -2.58 -8.87 16.54
N PRO A 49 -3.72 -9.53 16.82
CA PRO A 49 -4.78 -8.93 17.62
C PRO A 49 -4.30 -8.71 19.06
N LEU A 50 -4.85 -7.71 19.74
CA LEU A 50 -4.46 -7.33 21.10
C LEU A 50 -4.58 -8.49 22.10
N ALA A 51 -5.53 -9.41 21.90
CA ALA A 51 -5.70 -10.63 22.71
C ALA A 51 -4.45 -11.51 22.73
N GLU A 52 -3.62 -11.48 21.69
CA GLU A 52 -2.43 -12.32 21.54
C GLU A 52 -1.15 -11.63 22.02
N TRP A 53 -1.20 -10.34 22.36
CA TRP A 53 -0.02 -9.61 22.79
C TRP A 53 0.45 -10.08 24.16
N GLN A 54 1.72 -10.45 24.25
CA GLN A 54 2.37 -10.80 25.50
C GLN A 54 3.16 -9.61 26.05
N PRO A 55 3.22 -9.42 27.39
CA PRO A 55 4.11 -8.44 28.00
C PRO A 55 5.53 -8.58 27.46
N GLY A 56 6.10 -7.46 27.03
CA GLY A 56 7.40 -7.42 26.35
C GLY A 56 7.33 -7.23 24.83
N LYS A 57 6.17 -7.45 24.17
CA LYS A 57 6.00 -7.17 22.74
C LYS A 57 6.49 -5.76 22.40
N ARG A 58 7.31 -5.63 21.36
CA ARG A 58 8.11 -4.42 21.11
C ARG A 58 7.56 -3.61 19.94
N PHE A 59 7.61 -2.30 20.10
CA PHE A 59 7.24 -1.33 19.09
C PHE A 59 8.31 -0.23 19.01
N ILE A 60 8.50 0.38 17.86
CA ILE A 60 9.28 1.62 17.73
C ILE A 60 8.33 2.80 17.67
N ALA A 61 8.60 3.83 18.49
CA ALA A 61 7.98 5.14 18.32
C ALA A 61 8.56 5.81 17.07
N ALA A 62 7.74 6.03 16.05
CA ALA A 62 8.21 6.49 14.73
C ALA A 62 8.92 7.85 14.80
N ASP A 63 8.43 8.75 15.66
CA ASP A 63 9.02 10.06 15.90
C ASP A 63 8.71 10.59 17.32
N ASN A 64 9.16 11.81 17.63
CA ASN A 64 8.87 12.46 18.92
C ASN A 64 7.39 12.82 19.11
N LYS A 65 6.64 13.06 18.03
CA LYS A 65 5.21 13.37 18.07
C LYS A 65 4.38 12.17 18.52
N THR A 66 4.94 10.96 18.49
CA THR A 66 4.37 9.77 19.15
C THR A 66 3.93 10.05 20.58
N ILE A 67 4.61 10.96 21.31
CA ILE A 67 4.22 11.32 22.68
C ILE A 67 2.78 11.82 22.78
N LEU A 68 2.24 12.42 21.72
CA LEU A 68 0.92 13.06 21.69
C LEU A 68 -0.24 12.06 21.70
N ILE A 69 0.00 10.79 21.33
CA ILE A 69 -1.05 9.75 21.37
C ILE A 69 -1.29 9.25 22.79
N PHE A 70 -0.34 9.46 23.70
CA PHE A 70 -0.43 8.99 25.07
C PHE A 70 -1.17 9.98 25.97
N SER A 71 -1.58 9.50 27.14
CA SER A 71 -2.12 10.37 28.19
C SER A 71 -1.03 11.32 28.67
N GLN A 72 -1.28 12.63 28.55
CA GLN A 72 -0.25 13.67 28.75
C GLN A 72 0.15 13.90 30.23
N HIS A 73 -0.49 13.23 31.18
CA HIS A 73 -0.19 13.41 32.60
C HIS A 73 1.23 12.94 32.94
N GLY A 74 2.09 13.89 33.33
CA GLY A 74 3.49 13.62 33.67
C GLY A 74 4.42 13.47 32.46
N LEU A 75 3.94 13.78 31.25
CA LEU A 75 4.76 13.81 30.03
C LEU A 75 5.14 15.26 29.66
N PRO A 76 6.24 15.47 28.94
CA PRO A 76 6.60 16.80 28.45
C PRO A 76 5.52 17.39 27.54
N ALA A 77 5.23 18.69 27.70
CA ALA A 77 4.24 19.39 26.88
C ALA A 77 4.68 19.53 25.41
N GLU A 78 5.97 19.72 25.16
CA GLU A 78 6.54 19.87 23.82
C GLU A 78 7.11 18.53 23.31
N PRO A 79 6.68 18.03 22.13
CA PRO A 79 7.10 16.73 21.62
C PRO A 79 8.62 16.52 21.56
N ASP A 80 9.37 17.52 21.08
CA ASP A 80 10.82 17.40 20.90
C ASP A 80 11.59 17.27 22.22
N SER A 81 10.98 17.67 23.33
CA SER A 81 11.55 17.47 24.66
C SER A 81 11.45 16.02 25.15
N ALA A 82 10.49 15.25 24.61
CA ALA A 82 10.25 13.87 25.03
C ALA A 82 11.33 12.88 24.58
N ARG A 83 12.04 13.19 23.48
CA ARG A 83 13.09 12.33 22.89
C ARG A 83 12.66 10.86 22.78
N ILE A 84 11.39 10.63 22.43
CA ILE A 84 10.81 9.29 22.34
C ILE A 84 10.97 8.69 20.94
N GLY A 85 11.16 9.51 19.92
CA GLY A 85 11.34 9.05 18.54
C GLY A 85 12.53 8.09 18.41
N GLY A 86 12.30 6.97 17.74
CA GLY A 86 13.26 5.87 17.57
C GLY A 86 13.44 4.98 18.80
N LYS A 87 12.81 5.28 19.95
CA LYS A 87 12.87 4.40 21.11
C LYS A 87 11.99 3.18 20.92
N THR A 88 12.45 2.07 21.50
CA THR A 88 11.65 0.86 21.65
C THR A 88 10.73 0.99 22.86
N LEU A 89 9.43 0.80 22.63
CA LEU A 89 8.40 0.71 23.64
C LEU A 89 7.94 -0.74 23.75
N SER A 90 7.93 -1.28 24.96
CA SER A 90 7.40 -2.61 25.24
C SER A 90 5.98 -2.52 25.78
N PHE A 91 5.07 -3.31 25.22
CA PHE A 91 3.75 -3.53 25.78
C PHE A 91 3.89 -4.16 27.17
N VAL A 92 3.14 -3.63 28.14
CA VAL A 92 3.16 -4.10 29.53
C VAL A 92 1.87 -4.86 29.84
N ARG A 93 0.71 -4.25 29.58
CA ARG A 93 -0.62 -4.80 29.84
C ARG A 93 -1.71 -3.89 29.27
N THR A 94 -2.93 -4.40 29.29
CA THR A 94 -4.16 -3.62 29.07
C THR A 94 -4.86 -3.41 30.41
N GLU A 95 -5.35 -2.20 30.65
CA GLU A 95 -6.10 -1.84 31.87
C GLU A 95 -7.48 -1.29 31.49
N PRO A 96 -8.55 -1.65 32.22
CA PRO A 96 -9.85 -1.02 32.05
C PRO A 96 -9.81 0.42 32.59
N LYS A 97 -10.48 1.34 31.88
CA LYS A 97 -10.68 2.72 32.31
C LYS A 97 -12.17 3.04 32.29
N LEU A 98 -12.69 3.49 33.42
CA LEU A 98 -14.07 3.96 33.53
C LEU A 98 -14.23 5.27 32.75
N GLU A 99 -15.20 5.29 31.83
CA GLU A 99 -15.58 6.48 31.07
C GLU A 99 -16.79 7.18 31.71
N PRO A 100 -17.06 8.47 31.40
CA PRO A 100 -18.13 9.24 32.04
C PRO A 100 -19.54 8.68 31.85
N ASP A 101 -19.76 7.86 30.82
CA ASP A 101 -21.03 7.19 30.54
C ASP A 101 -21.22 5.88 31.35
N GLY A 102 -20.25 5.52 32.20
CA GLY A 102 -20.25 4.31 33.00
C GLY A 102 -19.70 3.07 32.28
N SER A 103 -19.32 3.19 31.01
CA SER A 103 -18.67 2.12 30.26
C SER A 103 -17.17 2.00 30.59
N TYR A 104 -16.54 0.90 30.17
CA TYR A 104 -15.10 0.68 30.33
C TYR A 104 -14.41 0.66 28.98
N SER A 105 -13.39 1.51 28.82
CA SER A 105 -12.48 1.51 27.68
C SER A 105 -11.18 0.75 27.99
N ALA A 106 -10.54 0.21 26.95
CA ALA A 106 -9.22 -0.41 27.08
C ALA A 106 -8.11 0.65 26.98
N THR A 107 -7.31 0.79 28.03
CA THR A 107 -6.07 1.56 28.02
C THR A 107 -4.89 0.61 27.86
N ILE A 108 -4.10 0.81 26.80
CA ILE A 108 -2.91 -0.01 26.51
C ILE A 108 -1.70 0.68 27.14
N VAL A 109 -0.96 -0.06 27.96
CA VAL A 109 0.20 0.45 28.69
C VAL A 109 1.49 -0.02 28.03
N PHE A 110 2.36 0.93 27.72
CA PHE A 110 3.71 0.71 27.20
C PHE A 110 4.78 1.23 28.17
N SER A 111 6.02 0.81 27.98
CA SER A 111 7.18 1.27 28.73
C SER A 111 8.43 1.36 27.86
N ASP A 112 9.27 2.38 28.06
CA ASP A 112 10.64 2.44 27.51
C ASP A 112 11.69 1.95 28.53
N GLY A 113 11.24 1.31 29.62
CA GLY A 113 12.06 0.88 30.76
C GLY A 113 12.25 1.97 31.83
N SER A 114 12.09 3.24 31.48
CA SER A 114 12.20 4.37 32.42
C SER A 114 10.85 5.01 32.72
N ASN A 115 10.01 5.12 31.69
CA ASN A 115 8.72 5.81 31.73
C ASN A 115 7.60 4.84 31.33
N SER A 116 6.41 5.09 31.86
CA SER A 116 5.19 4.39 31.45
C SER A 116 4.31 5.30 30.61
N TYR A 117 3.84 4.76 29.49
CA TYR A 117 3.00 5.46 28.52
C TYR A 117 1.64 4.79 28.43
N ARG A 118 0.56 5.57 28.46
CA ARG A 118 -0.82 5.07 28.47
C ARG A 118 -1.54 5.54 27.22
N TYR A 119 -1.84 4.62 26.31
CA TYR A 119 -2.62 4.89 25.11
C TYR A 119 -4.09 4.55 25.36
N ASN A 120 -4.96 5.54 25.25
CA ASN A 120 -6.41 5.29 25.32
C ASN A 120 -6.89 4.83 23.94
N SER A 121 -7.30 3.56 23.83
CA SER A 121 -7.76 3.02 22.54
C SER A 121 -9.11 3.55 22.09
N GLY A 122 -9.92 4.10 23.01
CA GLY A 122 -11.32 4.47 22.76
C GLY A 122 -12.24 3.26 22.48
N LYS A 123 -11.72 2.03 22.55
CA LYS A 123 -12.48 0.79 22.36
C LYS A 123 -12.96 0.25 23.70
N ASN A 124 -14.12 -0.38 23.70
CA ASN A 124 -14.65 -1.06 24.87
C ASN A 124 -13.70 -2.20 25.28
N VAL A 125 -13.52 -2.42 26.58
CA VAL A 125 -12.59 -3.42 27.11
C VAL A 125 -12.90 -4.85 26.65
N ASP A 126 -14.17 -5.17 26.38
CA ASP A 126 -14.60 -6.50 25.95
C ASP A 126 -14.35 -6.75 24.45
N THR A 127 -14.39 -5.70 23.62
CA THR A 127 -14.19 -5.82 22.16
C THR A 127 -12.76 -5.51 21.71
N ALA A 128 -12.04 -4.67 22.47
CA ALA A 128 -10.66 -4.27 22.19
C ALA A 128 -9.71 -5.46 21.89
N PRO A 129 -9.76 -6.61 22.59
CA PRO A 129 -8.87 -7.73 22.32
C PRO A 129 -8.94 -8.28 20.89
N HIS A 130 -10.08 -8.11 20.21
CA HIS A 130 -10.33 -8.66 18.87
C HIS A 130 -10.41 -7.61 17.76
N GLU A 131 -10.62 -6.34 18.11
CA GLU A 131 -10.72 -5.24 17.16
C GLU A 131 -9.41 -4.45 16.97
N ILE A 132 -8.51 -4.50 17.95
CA ILE A 132 -7.23 -3.78 17.90
C ILE A 132 -6.13 -4.72 17.43
N TYR A 133 -5.41 -4.30 16.41
CA TYR A 133 -4.26 -5.00 15.84
C TYR A 133 -2.98 -4.19 16.04
N SER A 134 -1.83 -4.87 16.04
CA SER A 134 -0.54 -4.26 16.37
C SER A 134 -0.08 -3.15 15.41
N ASN A 135 -0.46 -3.22 14.14
CA ASN A 135 -0.19 -2.17 13.16
C ASN A 135 -1.17 -0.97 13.23
N GLN A 136 -2.16 -1.00 14.11
CA GLN A 136 -3.19 0.05 14.22
C GLN A 136 -2.90 1.09 15.30
N ILE A 137 -1.87 0.87 16.14
CA ILE A 137 -1.49 1.87 17.13
C ILE A 137 -0.80 3.02 16.40
N PRO A 138 -1.38 4.24 16.39
CA PRO A 138 -0.84 5.34 15.61
C PRO A 138 0.61 5.62 15.98
N MET A 139 1.46 5.89 14.98
CA MET A 139 2.85 6.31 15.18
C MET A 139 3.75 5.25 15.86
N LEU A 140 3.25 4.03 16.06
CA LEU A 140 4.04 2.89 16.52
C LEU A 140 4.25 1.89 15.38
N ILE A 141 5.49 1.44 15.24
CA ILE A 141 5.87 0.41 14.28
C ILE A 141 6.06 -0.90 15.04
N ASP A 142 5.25 -1.91 14.74
CA ASP A 142 5.38 -3.26 15.32
C ASP A 142 6.70 -3.90 14.88
N LEU A 143 7.59 -4.17 15.83
CA LEU A 143 8.90 -4.75 15.52
C LEU A 143 8.83 -6.22 15.11
N ASP A 144 7.81 -6.97 15.56
CA ASP A 144 7.68 -8.37 15.16
C ASP A 144 7.33 -8.43 13.66
N MET A 145 6.48 -7.53 13.18
CA MET A 145 6.18 -7.43 11.74
C MET A 145 7.39 -6.94 10.91
N VAL A 146 8.25 -6.09 11.47
CA VAL A 146 9.54 -5.73 10.83
C VAL A 146 10.44 -6.95 10.72
N ASP A 147 10.51 -7.75 11.78
CA ASP A 147 11.33 -8.96 11.85
C ASP A 147 10.79 -10.02 10.87
N ASP A 148 9.47 -10.25 10.80
CA ASP A 148 8.81 -11.13 9.82
C ASP A 148 9.10 -10.70 8.38
N ALA A 149 8.97 -9.39 8.09
CA ALA A 149 9.30 -8.86 6.77
C ALA A 149 10.78 -9.03 6.44
N ARG A 150 11.67 -8.88 7.42
CA ARG A 150 13.11 -9.12 7.24
C ARG A 150 13.38 -10.59 6.92
N GLU A 151 12.80 -11.52 7.67
CA GLU A 151 12.96 -12.95 7.45
C GLU A 151 12.45 -13.37 6.06
N LEU A 152 11.31 -12.81 5.64
CA LEU A 152 10.73 -13.11 4.34
C LEU A 152 11.57 -12.58 3.16
N LEU A 153 12.10 -11.35 3.30
CA LEU A 153 12.69 -10.61 2.18
C LEU A 153 14.21 -10.66 2.10
N LYS A 154 14.93 -10.78 3.21
CA LYS A 154 16.39 -10.72 3.21
C LYS A 154 16.96 -11.84 2.34
N ASP A 155 18.02 -11.51 1.59
CA ASP A 155 18.73 -12.42 0.68
C ASP A 155 17.85 -12.93 -0.49
N LYS A 156 16.71 -12.27 -0.77
CA LYS A 156 15.91 -12.51 -1.97
C LYS A 156 16.36 -11.62 -3.12
N ASP A 157 16.39 -12.19 -4.32
CA ASP A 157 16.50 -11.45 -5.57
C ASP A 157 15.09 -11.15 -6.10
N LEU A 158 14.82 -9.87 -6.36
CA LEU A 158 13.52 -9.36 -6.77
C LEU A 158 13.68 -8.31 -7.87
N TRP A 159 12.63 -8.08 -8.66
CA TRP A 159 12.61 -7.03 -9.67
C TRP A 159 11.86 -5.80 -9.16
N LEU A 160 12.50 -4.63 -9.20
CA LEU A 160 11.84 -3.39 -8.81
C LEU A 160 10.79 -2.96 -9.83
N LYS A 161 9.66 -2.42 -9.36
CA LYS A 161 8.63 -1.80 -10.21
C LYS A 161 8.68 -0.27 -10.17
N THR A 162 9.46 0.31 -9.27
CA THR A 162 9.53 1.75 -9.02
C THR A 162 10.97 2.30 -9.12
N PRO A 163 11.16 3.52 -9.65
CA PRO A 163 12.45 4.22 -9.63
C PRO A 163 12.63 5.09 -8.37
N LEU A 164 11.70 5.03 -7.41
CA LEU A 164 11.70 5.86 -6.19
C LEU A 164 12.68 5.33 -5.14
N TRP A 165 13.97 5.48 -5.41
CA TRP A 165 15.03 5.03 -4.52
C TRP A 165 15.43 6.12 -3.52
N TYR A 166 15.93 5.71 -2.36
CA TYR A 166 16.37 6.58 -1.29
C TYR A 166 17.79 6.24 -0.80
N ASP A 167 18.53 7.23 -0.32
CA ASP A 167 19.80 7.04 0.37
C ASP A 167 19.59 6.69 1.86
N ASN A 168 20.69 6.53 2.61
CA ASN A 168 20.64 6.23 4.06
C ASN A 168 20.00 7.34 4.90
N ASN A 169 19.98 8.57 4.38
CA ASN A 169 19.40 9.73 5.05
C ASN A 169 17.92 9.93 4.71
N GLY A 170 17.34 9.05 3.87
CA GLY A 170 15.97 9.17 3.40
C GLY A 170 15.78 10.18 2.27
N ASN A 171 16.87 10.68 1.65
CA ASN A 171 16.76 11.56 0.50
C ASN A 171 16.54 10.75 -0.77
N ARG A 172 15.68 11.26 -1.67
CA ARG A 172 15.45 10.63 -2.97
C ARG A 172 16.71 10.69 -3.81
N VAL A 173 17.09 9.55 -4.38
CA VAL A 173 18.19 9.43 -5.35
C VAL A 173 17.66 8.95 -6.70
N MET A 174 18.47 9.12 -7.74
CA MET A 174 18.14 8.57 -9.05
C MET A 174 18.14 7.04 -8.99
N GLY A 175 17.00 6.45 -9.30
CA GLY A 175 16.78 5.01 -9.32
C GLY A 175 16.32 4.49 -10.66
N LYS A 176 16.42 3.18 -10.84
CA LYS A 176 15.89 2.46 -11.99
C LYS A 176 14.70 1.60 -11.57
N LYS A 177 13.81 1.32 -12.51
CA LYS A 177 12.75 0.31 -12.37
C LYS A 177 12.98 -0.84 -13.35
N PHE A 178 12.31 -1.95 -13.09
CA PHE A 178 12.39 -3.21 -13.82
C PHE A 178 13.79 -3.84 -13.84
N VAL A 179 14.61 -3.47 -12.86
CA VAL A 179 15.94 -4.05 -12.63
C VAL A 179 15.88 -5.05 -11.48
N GLU A 180 16.67 -6.10 -11.59
CA GLU A 180 16.89 -7.06 -10.51
C GLU A 180 17.74 -6.41 -9.40
N VAL A 181 17.36 -6.71 -8.16
CA VAL A 181 18.07 -6.26 -6.96
C VAL A 181 18.06 -7.38 -5.92
N SER A 182 19.12 -7.44 -5.12
CA SER A 182 19.19 -8.32 -3.95
C SER A 182 18.82 -7.53 -2.70
N ILE A 183 17.85 -8.02 -1.93
CA ILE A 183 17.47 -7.41 -0.66
C ILE A 183 18.51 -7.76 0.39
N THR A 184 19.08 -6.74 1.04
CA THR A 184 20.19 -6.91 1.98
C THR A 184 19.76 -6.73 3.44
N ASP A 185 18.70 -5.96 3.69
CA ASP A 185 18.14 -5.76 5.02
C ASP A 185 16.72 -5.17 4.97
N VAL A 186 15.98 -5.30 6.07
CA VAL A 186 14.69 -4.63 6.30
C VAL A 186 14.72 -4.02 7.69
N GLN A 187 14.26 -2.78 7.82
CA GLN A 187 14.25 -2.05 9.08
C GLN A 187 12.94 -1.31 9.27
N SER A 188 12.70 -0.82 10.49
CA SER A 188 11.62 0.13 10.75
C SER A 188 11.82 1.38 9.89
N GLY A 189 10.75 1.81 9.24
CA GLY A 189 10.71 3.02 8.45
C GLY A 189 10.41 4.24 9.31
N ASP A 190 9.45 5.04 8.87
CA ASP A 190 9.07 6.32 9.46
C ASP A 190 7.55 6.39 9.74
N LEU A 191 7.08 7.60 10.04
CA LEU A 191 5.67 7.86 10.33
C LEU A 191 4.73 7.55 9.15
N ALA A 192 5.21 7.68 7.92
CA ALA A 192 4.41 7.48 6.71
C ALA A 192 4.45 6.02 6.25
N PHE A 193 5.61 5.36 6.40
CA PHE A 193 5.82 4.00 5.93
C PHE A 193 6.55 3.18 7.01
N PRO A 194 5.92 2.13 7.57
CA PRO A 194 6.47 1.41 8.71
C PRO A 194 7.69 0.56 8.36
N LEU A 195 7.92 0.26 7.08
CA LEU A 195 9.08 -0.50 6.62
C LEU A 195 9.98 0.35 5.73
N ARG A 196 11.30 0.14 5.89
CA ARG A 196 12.29 0.50 4.88
C ARG A 196 13.12 -0.73 4.50
N VAL A 197 13.24 -0.97 3.19
CA VAL A 197 13.87 -2.16 2.61
C VAL A 197 15.15 -1.74 1.92
N LYS A 198 16.29 -2.30 2.34
CA LYS A 198 17.60 -2.06 1.74
C LYS A 198 17.85 -3.06 0.64
N PHE A 199 18.39 -2.61 -0.47
CA PHE A 199 18.76 -3.47 -1.58
C PHE A 199 20.08 -3.02 -2.22
N SER A 200 20.69 -3.91 -2.99
CA SER A 200 21.80 -3.63 -3.90
C SER A 200 21.44 -4.02 -5.33
N ASP A 201 21.78 -3.17 -6.28
CA ASP A 201 21.67 -3.50 -7.71
C ASP A 201 22.90 -4.29 -8.20
N ALA A 202 22.85 -4.75 -9.45
CA ALA A 202 23.95 -5.49 -10.10
C ALA A 202 25.26 -4.70 -10.21
N ASN A 203 25.23 -3.36 -10.07
CA ASN A 203 26.44 -2.51 -10.07
C ASN A 203 26.99 -2.30 -8.65
N GLY A 204 26.42 -2.95 -7.64
CA GLY A 204 26.79 -2.79 -6.24
C GLY A 204 26.27 -1.50 -5.61
N LYS A 205 25.40 -0.73 -6.30
CA LYS A 205 24.80 0.47 -5.72
C LYS A 205 23.73 0.06 -4.72
N SER A 206 23.91 0.46 -3.46
CA SER A 206 22.90 0.26 -2.42
C SER A 206 21.94 1.43 -2.31
N ALA A 207 20.67 1.13 -2.08
CA ALA A 207 19.63 2.12 -1.82
C ALA A 207 18.50 1.51 -0.97
N TRP A 208 17.51 2.34 -0.66
CA TRP A 208 16.34 1.99 0.14
C TRP A 208 15.03 2.23 -0.61
N LEU A 209 14.01 1.45 -0.26
CA LEU A 209 12.60 1.73 -0.55
C LEU A 209 11.82 1.82 0.76
N PHE A 210 10.85 2.72 0.80
CA PHE A 210 9.82 2.72 1.85
C PHE A 210 8.63 1.86 1.43
N MET A 211 8.07 1.11 2.38
CA MET A 211 7.03 0.10 2.13
C MET A 211 6.02 0.03 3.28
N ASN A 212 4.78 -0.33 2.96
CA ASN A 212 3.74 -0.66 3.93
C ASN A 212 3.64 -2.17 4.16
N TYR A 213 3.01 -2.56 5.26
CA TYR A 213 2.66 -3.97 5.52
C TYR A 213 1.52 -4.50 4.62
N GLY A 214 0.77 -3.60 3.97
CA GLY A 214 -0.45 -3.95 3.24
C GLY A 214 -0.24 -4.97 2.12
N VAL A 215 -1.18 -5.91 2.03
CA VAL A 215 -1.19 -7.01 1.06
C VAL A 215 -2.20 -6.76 -0.09
N SER A 216 -3.07 -5.75 0.02
CA SER A 216 -3.99 -5.32 -1.05
C SER A 216 -4.58 -3.93 -0.75
N GLY A 217 -5.08 -3.22 -1.77
CA GLY A 217 -5.81 -1.94 -1.62
C GLY A 217 -5.10 -0.69 -2.13
N SER A 218 -5.71 0.48 -1.91
CA SER A 218 -5.32 1.83 -2.39
C SER A 218 -3.95 2.33 -1.90
N GLU A 219 -3.25 1.53 -1.09
CA GLU A 219 -1.92 1.84 -0.60
C GLU A 219 -0.89 1.76 -1.73
N THR A 220 -0.15 2.85 -1.90
CA THR A 220 0.73 3.02 -3.07
C THR A 220 2.06 2.27 -2.95
N ARG A 221 2.41 1.76 -1.76
CA ARG A 221 3.71 1.18 -1.45
C ARG A 221 3.64 -0.20 -0.78
N THR A 222 2.76 -1.05 -1.28
CA THR A 222 2.73 -2.48 -0.91
C THR A 222 3.85 -3.25 -1.61
N PHE A 223 4.17 -4.46 -1.13
CA PHE A 223 5.15 -5.33 -1.79
C PHE A 223 4.81 -5.56 -3.28
N SER A 224 3.54 -5.85 -3.60
CA SER A 224 3.08 -6.12 -4.97
C SER A 224 3.21 -4.91 -5.91
N ASN A 225 3.18 -3.69 -5.38
CA ASN A 225 3.38 -2.46 -6.15
C ASN A 225 4.86 -2.10 -6.32
N LEU A 226 5.74 -2.51 -5.40
CA LEU A 226 7.16 -2.16 -5.40
C LEU A 226 8.04 -3.22 -6.06
N PHE A 227 7.68 -4.50 -5.94
CA PHE A 227 8.49 -5.64 -6.37
C PHE A 227 7.71 -6.58 -7.29
N SER A 228 8.43 -7.33 -8.12
CA SER A 228 7.95 -8.56 -8.76
C SER A 228 8.83 -9.73 -8.37
N LEU A 229 8.19 -10.90 -8.24
CA LEU A 229 8.87 -12.18 -8.08
C LEU A 229 9.44 -12.72 -9.40
N SER A 230 9.13 -12.07 -10.52
CA SER A 230 9.53 -12.51 -11.86
C SER A 230 10.05 -11.36 -12.70
N ASP A 231 10.99 -11.65 -13.59
CA ASP A 231 11.50 -10.69 -14.55
C ASP A 231 10.39 -10.14 -15.46
N ILE A 232 10.17 -8.84 -15.35
CA ILE A 232 9.13 -8.09 -16.08
C ILE A 232 9.50 -7.98 -17.57
N ARG A 233 10.80 -7.99 -17.92
CA ARG A 233 11.28 -7.93 -19.31
C ARG A 233 10.75 -9.08 -20.16
N LYS A 234 10.55 -10.26 -19.56
CA LYS A 234 10.05 -11.46 -20.25
C LYS A 234 8.65 -11.28 -20.85
N ARG A 235 7.87 -10.32 -20.35
CA ARG A 235 6.54 -10.00 -20.88
C ARG A 235 6.57 -9.13 -22.13
N TYR A 236 7.74 -8.56 -22.46
CA TYR A 236 7.91 -7.60 -23.55
C TYR A 236 9.09 -7.97 -24.46
N PRO A 237 9.16 -9.19 -25.02
CA PRO A 237 10.31 -9.64 -25.83
C PRO A 237 10.58 -8.74 -27.05
N GLN A 238 9.55 -8.09 -27.59
CA GLN A 238 9.61 -7.22 -28.76
C GLN A 238 10.33 -5.87 -28.54
N ILE A 239 10.47 -5.41 -27.29
CA ILE A 239 11.16 -4.15 -26.98
C ILE A 239 12.67 -4.41 -27.10
N THR A 240 13.40 -3.55 -27.81
CA THR A 240 14.87 -3.66 -27.94
C THR A 240 15.57 -3.33 -26.62
N ASP A 241 16.78 -3.82 -26.43
CA ASP A 241 17.52 -3.60 -25.18
C ASP A 241 17.83 -2.12 -24.94
N GLU A 242 18.10 -1.36 -26.01
CA GLU A 242 18.33 0.08 -25.92
C GLU A 242 17.06 0.84 -25.52
N THR A 243 15.88 0.39 -25.97
CA THR A 243 14.60 0.99 -25.54
C THR A 243 14.26 0.56 -24.12
N TRP A 244 14.57 -0.69 -23.75
CA TRP A 244 14.34 -1.19 -22.41
C TRP A 244 15.17 -0.46 -21.36
N ASP A 245 16.46 -0.17 -21.61
CA ASP A 245 17.26 0.63 -20.68
C ASP A 245 16.68 2.05 -20.53
N VAL A 246 16.20 2.67 -21.62
CA VAL A 246 15.50 3.96 -21.55
C VAL A 246 14.24 3.89 -20.65
N ILE A 247 13.45 2.82 -20.76
CA ILE A 247 12.28 2.55 -19.90
C ILE A 247 12.69 2.37 -18.44
N CYS A 248 13.74 1.57 -18.17
CA CYS A 248 14.23 1.30 -16.82
C CYS A 248 14.69 2.58 -16.12
N ASN A 249 15.26 3.53 -16.88
CA ASN A 249 15.66 4.85 -16.39
C ASN A 249 14.50 5.86 -16.26
N GLY A 250 13.26 5.47 -16.60
CA GLY A 250 12.09 6.37 -16.57
C GLY A 250 12.18 7.49 -17.61
N ASN A 251 12.83 7.23 -18.75
CA ASN A 251 13.02 8.17 -19.84
C ASN A 251 12.26 7.75 -21.10
N VAL A 252 12.16 8.68 -22.05
CA VAL A 252 11.57 8.42 -23.37
C VAL A 252 12.54 8.85 -24.46
N LYS A 253 12.44 8.23 -25.64
CA LYS A 253 13.18 8.59 -26.85
C LYS A 253 12.24 8.59 -28.06
N ILE A 254 12.56 9.40 -29.06
CA ILE A 254 11.82 9.46 -30.33
C ILE A 254 11.77 8.04 -30.94
N GLY A 255 10.61 7.71 -31.52
CA GLY A 255 10.33 6.40 -32.10
C GLY A 255 9.74 5.38 -31.12
N MET A 256 9.69 5.68 -29.82
CA MET A 256 9.02 4.79 -28.86
C MET A 256 7.51 4.70 -29.12
N THR A 257 6.96 3.51 -28.93
CA THR A 257 5.52 3.29 -28.99
C THR A 257 4.81 3.88 -27.76
N LYS A 258 3.49 4.03 -27.86
CA LYS A 258 2.62 4.38 -26.72
C LYS A 258 2.77 3.43 -25.54
N GLU A 259 2.90 2.12 -25.78
CA GLU A 259 3.09 1.12 -24.73
C GLU A 259 4.43 1.30 -24.01
N GLU A 260 5.51 1.48 -24.76
CA GLU A 260 6.84 1.73 -24.21
C GLU A 260 6.88 3.03 -23.39
N CYS A 261 6.18 4.08 -23.84
CA CYS A 261 6.05 5.32 -23.09
C CYS A 261 5.25 5.15 -21.79
N LYS A 262 4.16 4.36 -21.81
CA LYS A 262 3.42 4.01 -20.57
C LYS A 262 4.25 3.17 -19.62
N LEU A 263 5.00 2.20 -20.14
CA LEU A 263 5.94 1.42 -19.34
C LEU A 263 6.99 2.30 -18.69
N SER A 264 7.44 3.37 -19.36
CA SER A 264 8.45 4.30 -18.83
C SER A 264 7.90 5.34 -17.84
N LEU A 265 6.80 6.01 -18.17
CA LEU A 265 6.31 7.17 -17.40
C LEU A 265 5.02 6.89 -16.60
N GLY A 266 4.39 5.73 -16.82
CA GLY A 266 3.06 5.44 -16.31
C GLY A 266 1.95 5.98 -17.22
N ASN A 267 0.73 5.97 -16.70
CA ASN A 267 -0.42 6.49 -17.43
C ASN A 267 -0.42 8.02 -17.45
N PRO A 268 -0.73 8.65 -18.60
CA PRO A 268 -0.94 10.09 -18.66
C PRO A 268 -2.20 10.51 -17.91
N ASN A 269 -2.26 11.76 -17.46
CA ASN A 269 -3.46 12.35 -16.86
C ASN A 269 -4.49 12.75 -17.90
N ASP A 270 -4.01 13.25 -19.04
CA ASP A 270 -4.85 13.72 -20.13
C ASP A 270 -4.31 13.23 -21.48
N VAL A 271 -5.23 12.88 -22.37
CA VAL A 271 -4.96 12.36 -23.71
C VAL A 271 -5.88 13.09 -24.69
N ASN A 272 -5.30 13.96 -25.50
CA ASN A 272 -6.00 14.63 -26.59
C ASN A 272 -5.67 13.92 -27.91
N ARG A 273 -6.69 13.43 -28.61
CA ARG A 273 -6.55 12.74 -29.90
C ARG A 273 -7.13 13.60 -31.01
N GLY A 274 -6.30 13.89 -32.00
CA GLY A 274 -6.68 14.51 -33.26
C GLY A 274 -6.49 13.56 -34.44
N HIS A 275 -6.96 14.01 -35.59
CA HIS A 275 -6.66 13.41 -36.88
C HIS A 275 -6.37 14.54 -37.87
N ASP A 276 -5.31 14.38 -38.65
CA ASP A 276 -5.14 15.09 -39.91
C ASP A 276 -5.47 14.10 -41.06
N TYR A 277 -5.71 14.58 -42.27
CA TYR A 277 -6.28 13.84 -43.42
C TYR A 277 -5.65 12.45 -43.69
N SER A 278 -4.43 12.17 -43.20
CA SER A 278 -3.73 10.88 -43.31
C SER A 278 -3.08 10.35 -42.02
N GLN A 279 -3.15 11.07 -40.89
CA GLN A 279 -2.36 10.75 -39.70
C GLN A 279 -3.17 10.84 -38.40
N ILE A 280 -2.90 9.92 -37.47
CA ILE A 280 -3.45 9.98 -36.11
C ILE A 280 -2.47 10.73 -35.22
N LEU A 281 -2.93 11.81 -34.61
CA LEU A 281 -2.15 12.63 -33.67
C LEU A 281 -2.63 12.38 -32.25
N ASP A 282 -1.74 12.04 -31.33
CA ASP A 282 -2.06 12.01 -29.90
C ASP A 282 -1.11 12.90 -29.09
N LEU A 283 -1.68 13.69 -28.20
CA LEU A 283 -0.98 14.52 -27.22
C LEU A 283 -1.25 13.99 -25.83
N TRP A 284 -0.21 13.58 -25.11
CA TRP A 284 -0.31 13.09 -23.73
C TRP A 284 0.32 14.08 -22.76
N GLN A 285 -0.36 14.34 -21.65
CA GLN A 285 0.12 15.21 -20.58
C GLN A 285 0.24 14.46 -19.25
N TYR A 286 1.35 14.68 -18.56
CA TYR A 286 1.67 14.05 -17.27
C TYR A 286 1.63 15.09 -16.13
N PRO A 287 1.38 14.65 -14.87
CA PRO A 287 1.25 15.57 -13.73
C PRO A 287 2.50 16.40 -13.45
N ASN A 288 3.68 15.91 -13.84
CA ASN A 288 4.95 16.62 -13.68
C ASN A 288 5.23 17.66 -14.79
N GLY A 289 4.28 17.90 -15.71
CA GLY A 289 4.44 18.82 -16.83
C GLY A 289 5.07 18.22 -18.09
N THR A 290 5.46 16.93 -18.06
CA THR A 290 5.94 16.22 -19.25
C THR A 290 4.81 16.08 -20.28
N VAL A 291 5.14 16.33 -21.54
CA VAL A 291 4.21 16.27 -22.68
C VAL A 291 4.82 15.43 -23.79
N LEU A 292 4.03 14.50 -24.35
CA LEU A 292 4.43 13.62 -25.44
C LEU A 292 3.51 13.81 -26.66
N TRP A 293 4.09 13.88 -27.86
CA TRP A 293 3.35 13.95 -29.13
C TRP A 293 3.61 12.68 -29.94
N PHE A 294 2.54 12.03 -30.37
CA PHE A 294 2.59 10.82 -31.17
C PHE A 294 1.98 11.07 -32.55
N GLU A 295 2.62 10.51 -33.56
CA GLU A 295 2.10 10.37 -34.93
C GLU A 295 2.02 8.87 -35.23
N ASP A 296 0.84 8.40 -35.63
CA ASP A 296 0.58 6.98 -35.99
C ASP A 296 1.06 5.97 -34.93
N GLY A 297 1.04 6.38 -33.65
CA GLY A 297 1.39 5.54 -32.51
C GLY A 297 2.85 5.60 -32.06
N LEU A 298 3.71 6.35 -32.76
CA LEU A 298 5.12 6.52 -32.44
C LEU A 298 5.40 7.92 -31.89
N LEU A 299 6.27 8.02 -30.88
CA LEU A 299 6.66 9.28 -30.26
C LEU A 299 7.52 10.09 -31.24
N THR A 300 7.03 11.24 -31.71
CA THR A 300 7.77 12.12 -32.63
C THR A 300 8.41 13.30 -31.91
N ARG A 301 7.83 13.74 -30.78
CA ARG A 301 8.33 14.86 -29.99
C ARG A 301 7.94 14.72 -28.52
N PHE A 302 8.76 15.27 -27.62
CA PHE A 302 8.42 15.42 -26.21
C PHE A 302 9.03 16.68 -25.58
N ARG A 303 8.46 17.10 -24.45
CA ARG A 303 8.97 18.16 -23.57
C ARG A 303 8.92 17.63 -22.13
N LYS A 304 9.97 17.85 -21.36
CA LYS A 304 10.03 17.54 -19.93
C LYS A 304 9.96 18.81 -19.11
#